data_AF-A0A931UHQ2-F1
#
_entry.id   AF-A0A931UHQ2-F1
#
_cell.length_a   1.000
_cell.length_b   1.000
_cell.length_c   1.000
_cell.angle_alpha   90.00
_cell.angle_beta   90.00
_cell.angle_gamma   90.00
#
_symmetry.space_group_name_H-M   'P 1'
#
loop_
_entity.id
_entity.type
_entity.pdbx_description
1 polymer ?
#
loop_
_entity_poly.entity_id
_entity_poly.type
_entity_poly.pdbx_seq_one_letter_code
_entity_poly.pdbx_strand_id
1 'polypeptide(L)'
;MLIINIPKEPAERWEWIKYQLRLQGYSLRRLGREYGVTSNAVDAVAHQHLPKWEHIIAAKIGQLPQEIWPERYGKDGLPIRHSSRYPRHDSTRPKSRQRLMGRQIDMKTASSDPRQLTLDELFEIPRPINPQPASLDHAREVRHLLSDALKKTTKSRFEVASRMSELTGHDISKAMLDAWTAESREAWRFPFEFAAAFEVACDTYCLTEFQARKRSCKVYAGDEVRQAEIGRIESQIDELATKLKALKKVRIAE
;
A
#
# COMPACT_ATOMS: atom_id res chain seq x y z
N MET A 1 -4.88 4.83 -41.44
CA MET A 1 -5.75 5.17 -40.29
C MET A 1 -7.18 4.96 -40.74
N LEU A 2 -7.83 3.87 -40.32
CA LEU A 2 -9.24 3.65 -40.63
C LEU A 2 -10.07 4.52 -39.68
N ILE A 3 -10.96 5.34 -40.25
CA ILE A 3 -11.96 6.09 -39.49
C ILE A 3 -12.93 5.06 -38.91
N ILE A 4 -12.76 4.72 -37.64
CA ILE A 4 -13.62 3.76 -36.96
C ILE A 4 -14.84 4.52 -36.43
N ASN A 5 -16.00 4.24 -37.02
CA ASN A 5 -17.28 4.80 -36.58
C ASN A 5 -17.71 4.09 -35.29
N ILE A 6 -17.41 4.69 -34.14
CA ILE A 6 -17.79 4.18 -32.82
C ILE A 6 -19.28 4.49 -32.61
N PRO A 7 -20.15 3.48 -32.38
CA PRO A 7 -21.56 3.70 -32.17
C PRO A 7 -21.84 4.63 -30.97
N LYS A 8 -22.78 5.56 -31.16
CA LYS A 8 -23.16 6.53 -30.11
C LYS A 8 -24.04 5.90 -29.04
N GLU A 9 -24.90 4.96 -29.40
CA GLU A 9 -25.79 4.30 -28.45
C GLU A 9 -25.01 3.36 -27.51
N PRO A 10 -25.21 3.43 -26.18
CA PRO A 10 -24.42 2.63 -25.23
C PRO A 10 -24.52 1.11 -25.45
N ALA A 11 -25.70 0.61 -25.86
CA ALA A 11 -25.93 -0.82 -26.11
C ALA A 11 -25.17 -1.31 -27.35
N GLU A 12 -25.31 -0.58 -28.47
CA GLU A 12 -24.58 -0.88 -29.71
C GLU A 12 -23.08 -0.72 -29.55
N ARG A 13 -22.66 0.29 -28.78
CA ARG A 13 -21.25 0.52 -28.45
C ARG A 13 -20.68 -0.64 -27.65
N TRP A 14 -21.44 -1.22 -26.72
CA TRP A 14 -20.99 -2.38 -25.94
C TRP A 14 -20.80 -3.62 -26.81
N GLU A 15 -21.72 -3.88 -27.75
CA GLU A 15 -21.57 -4.98 -28.71
C GLU A 15 -20.39 -4.73 -29.67
N TRP A 16 -20.19 -3.49 -30.11
CA TRP A 16 -19.01 -3.10 -30.88
C TRP A 16 -17.71 -3.32 -30.09
N ILE A 17 -17.65 -2.95 -28.81
CA ILE A 17 -16.49 -3.20 -27.93
C ILE A 17 -16.20 -4.71 -27.82
N LYS A 18 -17.24 -5.54 -27.60
CA LYS A 18 -17.09 -7.00 -27.56
C LYS A 18 -16.55 -7.54 -28.88
N TYR A 19 -17.06 -7.05 -30.00
CA TYR A 19 -16.59 -7.42 -31.33
C TYR A 19 -15.11 -7.04 -31.55
N GLN A 20 -14.71 -5.82 -31.19
CA GLN A 20 -13.31 -5.37 -31.26
C GLN A 20 -12.38 -6.22 -30.39
N LEU A 21 -12.80 -6.54 -29.16
CA LEU A 21 -12.02 -7.44 -28.30
C LEU A 21 -11.83 -8.82 -28.94
N ARG A 22 -12.87 -9.37 -29.60
CA ARG A 22 -12.77 -10.64 -30.32
C ARG A 22 -11.78 -10.57 -31.49
N LEU A 23 -11.77 -9.48 -32.25
CA LEU A 23 -10.79 -9.28 -33.33
C LEU A 23 -9.35 -9.25 -32.80
N GLN A 24 -9.14 -8.75 -31.59
CA GLN A 24 -7.84 -8.74 -30.91
C GLN A 24 -7.54 -10.07 -30.17
N GLY A 25 -8.38 -11.10 -30.32
CA GLY A 25 -8.21 -12.41 -29.67
C GLY A 25 -8.54 -12.43 -28.17
N TYR A 26 -9.20 -11.39 -27.66
CA TYR A 26 -9.63 -11.28 -26.27
C TYR A 26 -11.13 -11.56 -26.10
N SER A 27 -11.51 -11.96 -24.89
CA SER A 27 -12.90 -12.07 -24.45
C SER A 27 -13.01 -11.53 -23.03
N LEU A 28 -14.22 -11.14 -22.60
CA LEU A 28 -14.44 -10.63 -21.24
C LEU A 28 -14.01 -11.64 -20.17
N ARG A 29 -14.24 -12.93 -20.42
CA ARG A 29 -13.78 -14.02 -19.53
C ARG A 29 -12.27 -14.19 -19.52
N ARG A 30 -11.60 -13.98 -20.67
CA ARG A 30 -10.13 -14.00 -20.75
C ARG A 30 -9.53 -12.82 -19.98
N LEU A 31 -10.09 -11.62 -20.14
CA LEU A 31 -9.71 -10.43 -19.37
C LEU A 31 -9.94 -10.62 -17.88
N GLY A 32 -11.07 -11.21 -17.48
CA GLY A 32 -11.32 -11.56 -16.09
C GLY A 32 -10.24 -12.47 -15.51
N ARG A 33 -9.91 -13.58 -16.19
CA ARG A 33 -8.84 -14.50 -15.74
C ARG A 33 -7.47 -13.83 -15.67
N GLU A 34 -7.11 -13.00 -16.64
CA GLU A 34 -5.82 -12.30 -16.71
C GLU A 34 -5.62 -11.37 -15.50
N TYR A 35 -6.68 -10.67 -15.08
CA TYR A 35 -6.61 -9.69 -13.99
C TYR A 35 -7.19 -10.21 -12.66
N GLY A 36 -7.46 -11.51 -12.53
CA GLY A 36 -7.91 -12.14 -11.30
C GLY A 36 -9.33 -11.75 -10.86
N VAL A 37 -10.21 -11.40 -11.80
CA VAL A 37 -11.62 -11.03 -11.51
C VAL A 37 -12.62 -11.87 -12.28
N THR A 38 -13.87 -11.89 -11.82
CA THR A 38 -14.96 -12.52 -12.55
C THR A 38 -15.29 -11.75 -13.83
N SER A 39 -15.79 -12.43 -14.85
CA SER A 39 -16.23 -11.77 -16.10
C SER A 39 -17.30 -10.71 -15.86
N ASN A 40 -18.15 -10.89 -14.84
CA ASN A 40 -19.19 -9.94 -14.47
C ASN A 40 -18.62 -8.59 -14.01
N ALA A 41 -17.44 -8.58 -13.37
CA ALA A 41 -16.77 -7.35 -12.96
C ALA A 41 -16.30 -6.52 -14.16
N VAL A 42 -15.92 -7.18 -15.26
CA VAL A 42 -15.56 -6.52 -16.52
C VAL A 42 -16.82 -6.12 -17.31
N ASP A 43 -17.88 -6.94 -17.27
CA ASP A 43 -19.14 -6.67 -17.96
C ASP A 43 -19.91 -5.46 -17.38
N ALA A 44 -19.75 -5.22 -16.07
CA ALA A 44 -20.34 -4.06 -15.38
C ALA A 44 -19.97 -2.70 -16.02
N VAL A 45 -18.87 -2.62 -16.79
CA VAL A 45 -18.44 -1.42 -17.53
C VAL A 45 -19.51 -0.91 -18.51
N ALA A 46 -20.33 -1.82 -19.05
CA ALA A 46 -21.41 -1.46 -19.98
C ALA A 46 -22.34 -0.40 -19.39
N HIS A 47 -22.62 -0.49 -18.09
CA HIS A 47 -23.64 0.32 -17.42
C HIS A 47 -23.07 1.20 -16.30
N GLN A 48 -21.87 0.91 -15.79
CA GLN A 48 -21.24 1.65 -14.70
C GLN A 48 -19.94 2.29 -15.17
N HIS A 49 -19.64 3.47 -14.61
CA HIS A 49 -18.36 4.13 -14.86
C HIS A 49 -17.25 3.50 -13.99
N LEU A 50 -16.41 2.69 -14.61
CA LEU A 50 -15.33 1.95 -13.94
C LEU A 50 -14.00 2.27 -14.62
N PRO A 51 -13.33 3.38 -14.24
CA PRO A 51 -12.17 3.89 -14.96
C PRO A 51 -11.08 2.86 -15.22
N LYS A 52 -10.76 2.02 -14.22
CA LYS A 52 -9.76 0.95 -14.36
C LYS A 52 -10.06 0.00 -15.52
N TRP A 53 -11.29 -0.47 -15.63
CA TRP A 53 -11.68 -1.45 -16.64
C TRP A 53 -11.87 -0.81 -18.02
N GLU A 54 -12.42 0.40 -18.07
CA GLU A 54 -12.52 1.19 -19.29
C GLU A 54 -11.15 1.42 -19.94
N HIS A 55 -10.13 1.75 -19.14
CA HIS A 55 -8.75 1.90 -19.63
C HIS A 55 -8.15 0.59 -20.14
N ILE A 56 -8.35 -0.51 -19.41
CA ILE A 56 -7.84 -1.82 -19.82
C ILE A 56 -8.49 -2.26 -21.14
N ILE A 57 -9.80 -2.09 -21.28
CA ILE A 57 -10.53 -2.43 -22.51
C ILE A 57 -10.05 -1.56 -23.68
N ALA A 58 -9.95 -0.24 -23.47
CA ALA A 58 -9.49 0.68 -24.50
C ALA A 58 -8.06 0.35 -24.97
N ALA A 59 -7.14 0.08 -24.04
CA ALA A 59 -5.77 -0.31 -24.33
C ALA A 59 -5.69 -1.61 -25.14
N LYS A 60 -6.54 -2.61 -24.84
CA LYS A 60 -6.58 -3.88 -25.59
C LYS A 60 -7.18 -3.73 -26.99
N ILE A 61 -8.06 -2.75 -27.21
CA ILE A 61 -8.63 -2.41 -28.52
C ILE A 61 -7.69 -1.47 -29.31
N GLY A 62 -6.71 -0.86 -28.64
CA GLY A 62 -5.79 0.11 -29.25
C GLY A 62 -6.42 1.49 -29.47
N GLN A 63 -7.40 1.85 -28.64
CA GLN A 63 -8.10 3.15 -28.65
C GLN A 63 -7.93 3.82 -27.30
N LEU A 64 -8.16 5.14 -27.23
CA LEU A 64 -8.17 5.87 -25.98
C LEU A 64 -9.54 5.74 -25.28
N PRO A 65 -9.60 5.74 -23.93
CA PRO A 65 -10.86 5.68 -23.19
C PRO A 65 -11.81 6.82 -23.56
N GLN A 66 -11.29 8.02 -23.87
CA GLN A 66 -12.08 9.16 -24.31
C GLN A 66 -12.66 9.01 -25.73
N GLU A 67 -12.07 8.17 -26.58
CA GLU A 67 -12.59 7.92 -27.93
C GLU A 67 -13.78 6.96 -27.86
N ILE A 68 -13.73 5.99 -26.95
CA ILE A 68 -14.81 5.02 -26.71
C ILE A 68 -15.92 5.62 -25.84
N TRP A 69 -15.57 6.36 -24.78
CA TRP A 69 -16.52 6.95 -23.83
C TRP A 69 -16.30 8.46 -23.68
N PRO A 70 -16.58 9.26 -24.72
CA PRO A 70 -16.41 10.72 -24.68
C PRO A 70 -17.26 11.39 -23.60
N GLU A 71 -18.37 10.76 -23.20
CA GLU A 71 -19.23 11.25 -22.11
C GLU A 71 -18.68 10.99 -20.70
N ARG A 72 -17.69 10.08 -20.56
CA ARG A 72 -17.11 9.69 -19.27
C ARG A 72 -15.77 10.36 -19.00
N TYR A 73 -15.06 10.78 -20.05
CA TYR A 73 -13.72 11.34 -19.99
C TYR A 73 -13.63 12.76 -20.54
N GLY A 74 -12.80 13.58 -19.89
CA GLY A 74 -12.44 14.89 -20.42
C GLY A 74 -11.45 14.78 -21.57
N LYS A 75 -11.16 15.91 -22.23
CA LYS A 75 -10.11 15.98 -23.29
C LYS A 75 -8.72 15.56 -22.81
N ASP A 76 -8.50 15.61 -21.49
CA ASP A 76 -7.26 15.23 -20.83
C ASP A 76 -7.12 13.71 -20.59
N GLY A 77 -8.12 12.91 -21.00
CA GLY A 77 -8.17 11.46 -20.77
C GLY A 77 -8.48 11.03 -19.34
N LEU A 78 -8.79 11.99 -18.46
CA LEU A 78 -9.19 11.73 -17.07
C LEU A 78 -10.73 11.68 -16.92
N PRO A 79 -11.25 10.88 -15.96
CA PRO A 79 -12.67 10.85 -15.64
C PRO A 79 -13.27 12.23 -15.36
N ILE A 80 -14.45 12.52 -15.92
CA ILE A 80 -15.15 13.81 -15.69
C ILE A 80 -15.65 13.89 -14.24
N ARG A 81 -16.14 12.79 -13.67
CA ARG A 81 -16.63 12.74 -12.29
C ARG A 81 -15.46 12.60 -11.31
N HIS A 82 -15.35 13.57 -10.40
CA HIS A 82 -14.36 13.53 -9.33
C HIS A 82 -14.68 12.40 -8.35
N SER A 83 -13.85 11.36 -8.32
CA SER A 83 -13.95 10.27 -7.35
C SER A 83 -12.79 10.37 -6.37
N SER A 84 -13.03 10.13 -5.09
CA SER A 84 -11.93 10.02 -4.11
C SER A 84 -10.92 8.93 -4.47
N ARG A 85 -11.33 7.92 -5.26
CA ARG A 85 -10.45 6.87 -5.80
C ARG A 85 -9.68 7.29 -7.06
N TYR A 86 -10.10 8.37 -7.73
CA TYR A 86 -9.49 8.92 -8.95
C TYR A 86 -9.58 10.46 -8.95
N PRO A 87 -8.72 11.15 -8.19
CA PRO A 87 -8.75 12.62 -8.08
C PRO A 87 -8.27 13.27 -9.39
N ARG A 88 -8.96 14.32 -9.84
CA ARG A 88 -8.56 15.10 -11.03
C ARG A 88 -7.53 16.14 -10.60
N HIS A 89 -6.29 16.03 -11.09
CA HIS A 89 -5.28 17.05 -10.85
C HIS A 89 -5.50 18.22 -11.81
N ASP A 90 -6.08 19.31 -11.32
CA ASP A 90 -6.33 20.51 -12.13
C ASP A 90 -5.01 21.17 -12.54
N SER A 91 -4.65 21.05 -13.81
CA SER A 91 -3.44 21.63 -14.41
C SER A 91 -3.56 23.13 -14.66
N THR A 92 -4.75 23.73 -14.51
CA THR A 92 -4.96 25.18 -14.72
C THR A 92 -4.55 26.05 -13.54
N ARG A 93 -4.23 25.45 -12.38
CA ARG A 93 -3.58 26.17 -11.28
C ARG A 93 -2.09 26.36 -11.59
N PRO A 94 -1.61 27.60 -11.79
CA PRO A 94 -0.18 27.81 -11.98
C PRO A 94 0.55 27.32 -10.73
N LYS A 95 1.60 26.51 -10.90
CA LYS A 95 2.55 26.17 -9.83
C LYS A 95 3.17 27.48 -9.35
N SER A 96 2.63 28.03 -8.28
CA SER A 96 3.09 29.30 -7.69
C SER A 96 4.57 29.19 -7.37
N ARG A 97 5.40 29.89 -8.16
CA ARG A 97 6.86 30.03 -8.04
C ARG A 97 7.33 30.71 -6.75
N GLN A 98 6.43 30.98 -5.82
CA GLN A 98 6.68 31.81 -4.67
C GLN A 98 6.69 30.96 -3.41
N ARG A 99 7.81 30.26 -3.18
CA ARG A 99 8.23 29.75 -1.86
C ARG A 99 9.72 29.37 -1.88
N LEU A 100 10.53 30.26 -2.46
CA LEU A 100 11.96 30.37 -2.22
C LEU A 100 12.18 31.76 -1.61
N MET A 101 11.72 31.92 -0.37
CA MET A 101 12.16 32.90 0.64
C MET A 101 11.15 32.86 1.78
N GLY A 102 11.69 32.86 3.00
CA GLY A 102 10.94 32.66 4.23
C GLY A 102 9.67 33.50 4.33
N ARG A 103 8.56 32.83 4.59
CA ARG A 103 7.42 33.42 5.27
C ARG A 103 6.82 32.35 6.15
N GLN A 104 7.01 32.54 7.44
CA GLN A 104 6.27 31.91 8.52
C GLN A 104 4.78 32.05 8.18
N ILE A 105 4.13 30.90 7.98
CA ILE A 105 2.71 30.84 7.68
C ILE A 105 2.09 30.36 8.97
N ASP A 106 1.50 31.28 9.72
CA ASP A 106 0.57 30.94 10.78
C ASP A 106 -0.58 30.19 10.11
N MET A 107 -0.52 28.86 10.18
CA MET A 107 -1.70 28.02 9.99
C MET A 107 -2.68 28.47 11.07
N LYS A 108 -3.72 29.20 10.68
CA LYS A 108 -4.96 29.18 11.46
C LYS A 108 -5.43 27.73 11.42
N THR A 109 -4.99 26.98 12.42
CA THR A 109 -5.47 25.68 12.83
C THR A 109 -6.99 25.74 12.72
N ALA A 110 -7.57 24.84 11.92
CA ALA A 110 -8.97 24.50 12.10
C ALA A 110 -9.18 24.31 13.60
N SER A 111 -10.15 25.01 14.18
CA SER A 111 -10.44 24.95 15.61
C SER A 111 -10.52 23.48 16.02
N SER A 112 -9.45 22.96 16.62
CA SER A 112 -9.37 21.59 17.10
C SER A 112 -10.29 21.58 18.31
N ASP A 113 -11.47 21.01 18.14
CA ASP A 113 -12.36 20.77 19.26
C ASP A 113 -11.59 19.84 20.23
N PRO A 114 -11.36 20.23 21.49
CA PRO A 114 -10.58 19.43 22.44
C PRO A 114 -11.19 18.06 22.76
N ARG A 115 -12.39 17.76 22.23
CA ARG A 115 -13.03 16.44 22.28
C ARG A 115 -12.84 15.62 20.99
N GLN A 116 -12.26 16.20 19.95
CA GLN A 116 -12.11 15.61 18.64
C GLN A 116 -10.69 15.07 18.47
N LEU A 117 -10.54 13.76 18.63
CA LEU A 117 -9.31 13.04 18.36
C LEU A 117 -9.01 13.09 16.85
N THR A 118 -8.03 13.90 16.44
CA THR A 118 -7.58 13.91 15.04
C THR A 118 -6.61 12.75 14.81
N LEU A 119 -6.77 12.05 13.68
CA LEU A 119 -5.96 10.87 13.33
C LEU A 119 -4.45 11.19 13.29
N ASP A 120 -4.11 12.46 13.04
CA ASP A 120 -2.74 12.99 13.00
C ASP A 120 -2.07 13.03 14.39
N GLU A 121 -2.84 13.12 15.48
CA GLU A 121 -2.33 13.04 16.85
C GLU A 121 -2.27 11.59 17.37
N LEU A 122 -2.87 10.63 16.66
CA LEU A 122 -2.91 9.21 17.01
C LEU A 122 -1.73 8.40 16.43
N PHE A 123 -1.10 8.85 15.33
CA PHE A 123 -0.01 8.13 14.67
C PHE A 123 1.07 9.10 14.14
N GLU A 124 2.33 8.91 14.54
CA GLU A 124 3.45 9.48 13.81
C GLU A 124 3.49 8.88 12.40
N ILE A 125 2.98 9.63 11.41
CA ILE A 125 3.03 9.23 10.00
C ILE A 125 4.50 9.14 9.59
N PRO A 126 5.05 7.94 9.31
CA PRO A 126 6.46 7.82 8.98
C PRO A 126 6.71 8.47 7.62
N ARG A 127 7.77 9.30 7.53
CA ARG A 127 8.08 10.03 6.28
C ARG A 127 8.51 9.03 5.20
N PRO A 128 7.93 9.08 3.98
CA PRO A 128 8.29 8.17 2.91
C PRO A 128 9.76 8.37 2.50
N ILE A 129 10.56 7.31 2.57
CA ILE A 129 11.90 7.27 1.98
C ILE A 129 11.71 7.18 0.46
N ASN A 130 12.25 8.12 -0.30
CA ASN A 130 12.27 8.05 -1.76
C ASN A 130 13.34 7.04 -2.20
N PRO A 131 12.96 5.87 -2.77
CA PRO A 131 13.94 4.87 -3.16
C PRO A 131 14.76 5.39 -4.35
N GLN A 132 16.08 5.29 -4.22
CA GLN A 132 17.02 5.56 -5.31
C GLN A 132 17.23 4.28 -6.15
N PRO A 133 17.70 4.38 -7.40
CA PRO A 133 18.13 3.21 -8.17
C PRO A 133 19.09 2.33 -7.35
N ALA A 134 18.91 1.00 -7.40
CA ALA A 134 19.66 0.01 -6.62
C ALA A 134 19.56 0.11 -5.07
N SER A 135 18.78 1.04 -4.51
CA SER A 135 18.66 1.20 -3.04
C SER A 135 17.90 0.08 -2.32
N LEU A 136 17.33 -0.87 -3.07
CA LEU A 136 16.50 -1.97 -2.54
C LEU A 136 17.14 -3.36 -2.69
N ASP A 137 18.42 -3.43 -3.07
CA ASP A 137 19.15 -4.71 -3.07
C ASP A 137 19.58 -5.09 -1.65
N HIS A 138 18.68 -5.80 -0.97
CA HIS A 138 18.80 -6.12 0.46
C HIS A 138 19.15 -7.58 0.75
N ALA A 139 19.65 -8.32 -0.24
CA ALA A 139 19.90 -9.76 -0.08
C ALA A 139 20.89 -10.06 1.07
N ARG A 140 21.90 -9.20 1.24
CA ARG A 140 22.89 -9.33 2.32
C ARG A 140 22.29 -9.06 3.69
N GLU A 141 21.52 -7.98 3.84
CA GLU A 141 20.84 -7.67 5.11
C GLU A 141 19.86 -8.77 5.50
N VAL A 142 19.07 -9.29 4.56
CA VAL A 142 18.15 -10.41 4.84
C VAL A 142 18.91 -11.63 5.36
N ARG A 143 20.06 -11.97 4.77
CA ARG A 143 20.89 -13.08 5.22
C ARG A 143 21.41 -12.89 6.65
N HIS A 144 21.86 -11.68 6.97
CA HIS A 144 22.30 -11.36 8.33
C HIS A 144 21.13 -11.45 9.32
N LEU A 145 19.95 -10.95 8.97
CA LEU A 145 18.75 -11.04 9.81
C LEU A 145 18.34 -12.49 10.08
N LEU A 146 18.31 -13.33 9.05
CA LEU A 146 18.01 -14.76 9.21
C LEU A 146 19.05 -15.45 10.10
N SER A 147 20.34 -15.17 9.88
CA SER A 147 21.42 -15.74 10.69
C SER A 147 21.35 -15.32 12.14
N ASP A 148 21.04 -14.05 12.41
CA ASP A 148 20.94 -13.52 13.76
C ASP A 148 19.68 -14.00 14.48
N ALA A 149 18.57 -14.14 13.77
CA ALA A 149 17.35 -14.76 14.30
C ALA A 149 17.60 -16.22 14.71
N LEU A 150 18.29 -17.00 13.86
CA LEU A 150 18.67 -18.38 14.18
C LEU A 150 19.67 -18.50 15.34
N LYS A 151 20.45 -17.46 15.63
CA LYS A 151 21.36 -17.43 16.81
C LYS A 151 20.62 -17.07 18.11
N LYS A 152 19.57 -16.26 18.02
CA LYS A 152 18.82 -15.76 19.18
C LYS A 152 17.72 -16.71 19.64
N THR A 153 17.20 -17.54 18.74
CA THR A 153 16.20 -18.55 19.09
C THR A 153 16.81 -19.65 19.96
N THR A 154 16.00 -20.23 20.85
CA THR A 154 16.38 -21.39 21.68
C THR A 154 16.20 -22.72 20.92
N LYS A 155 15.52 -22.69 19.77
CA LYS A 155 15.20 -23.87 18.96
C LYS A 155 16.39 -24.26 18.09
N SER A 156 16.59 -25.56 17.89
CA SER A 156 17.57 -26.06 16.94
C SER A 156 17.16 -25.74 15.49
N ARG A 157 18.14 -25.70 14.57
CA ARG A 157 17.83 -25.49 13.14
C ARG A 157 16.93 -26.58 12.55
N PHE A 158 17.00 -27.79 13.09
CA PHE A 158 16.12 -28.89 12.68
C PHE A 158 14.67 -28.64 13.12
N GLU A 159 14.47 -28.19 14.36
CA GLU A 159 13.14 -27.84 14.86
C GLU A 159 12.55 -26.65 14.10
N VAL A 160 13.36 -25.63 13.79
CA VAL A 160 12.91 -24.50 12.95
C VAL A 160 12.48 -24.99 11.56
N ALA A 161 13.29 -25.83 10.90
CA ALA A 161 12.96 -26.37 9.59
C ALA A 161 11.68 -27.24 9.61
N SER A 162 11.55 -28.10 10.62
CA SER A 162 10.35 -28.92 10.84
C SER A 162 9.12 -28.04 11.04
N ARG A 163 9.23 -27.02 11.91
CA ARG A 163 8.13 -26.10 12.19
C ARG A 163 7.72 -25.29 10.96
N MET A 164 8.69 -24.84 10.17
CA MET A 164 8.40 -24.18 8.90
C MET A 164 7.72 -25.13 7.91
N SER A 165 8.12 -26.40 7.87
CA SER A 165 7.49 -27.39 6.99
C SER A 165 6.03 -27.63 7.35
N GLU A 166 5.73 -27.78 8.65
CA GLU A 166 4.36 -27.89 9.16
C GLU A 166 3.49 -26.68 8.79
N LEU A 167 4.03 -25.47 8.95
CA LEU A 167 3.29 -24.23 8.71
C LEU A 167 3.04 -23.97 7.22
N THR A 168 3.97 -24.36 6.35
CA THR A 168 3.92 -24.06 4.92
C THR A 168 3.33 -25.19 4.09
N GLY A 169 3.33 -26.42 4.60
CA GLY A 169 3.00 -27.63 3.85
C GLY A 169 4.06 -28.03 2.81
N HIS A 170 5.24 -27.38 2.83
CA HIS A 170 6.37 -27.69 1.96
C HIS A 170 7.50 -28.35 2.75
N ASP A 171 8.19 -29.33 2.16
CA ASP A 171 9.35 -29.96 2.79
C ASP A 171 10.54 -28.99 2.84
N ILE A 172 10.71 -28.33 3.98
CA ILE A 172 11.81 -27.38 4.25
C ILE A 172 12.86 -28.10 5.09
N SER A 173 14.05 -28.27 4.53
CA SER A 173 15.16 -28.96 5.21
C SER A 173 16.12 -27.99 5.91
N LYS A 174 16.87 -28.50 6.91
CA LYS A 174 17.98 -27.75 7.52
C LYS A 174 18.99 -27.26 6.48
N ALA A 175 19.27 -28.05 5.45
CA ALA A 175 20.21 -27.67 4.40
C ALA A 175 19.74 -26.44 3.61
N MET A 176 18.42 -26.27 3.44
CA MET A 176 17.83 -25.05 2.86
C MET A 176 18.05 -23.84 3.78
N LEU A 177 17.77 -23.97 5.08
CA LEU A 177 18.06 -22.91 6.06
C LEU A 177 19.54 -22.50 6.07
N ASP A 178 20.44 -23.48 6.06
CA ASP A 178 21.88 -23.24 6.00
C ASP A 178 22.28 -22.52 4.69
N ALA A 179 21.64 -22.87 3.57
CA ALA A 179 21.88 -22.19 2.29
C ALA A 179 21.39 -20.74 2.27
N TRP A 180 20.22 -20.46 2.86
CA TRP A 180 19.65 -19.13 2.96
C TRP A 180 20.41 -18.21 3.93
N THR A 181 21.19 -18.78 4.85
CA THR A 181 21.97 -18.03 5.85
C THR A 181 23.48 -17.96 5.55
N ALA A 182 24.03 -18.83 4.69
CA ALA A 182 25.47 -18.88 4.40
C ALA A 182 25.99 -17.69 3.58
N GLU A 183 26.98 -16.94 4.07
CA GLU A 183 27.55 -15.78 3.34
C GLU A 183 28.17 -16.16 1.98
N SER A 184 28.76 -17.35 1.86
CA SER A 184 29.41 -17.83 0.64
C SER A 184 28.46 -18.27 -0.48
N ARG A 185 27.14 -18.31 -0.23
CA ARG A 185 26.13 -18.81 -1.18
C ARG A 185 25.23 -17.71 -1.69
N GLU A 186 25.81 -16.70 -2.36
CA GLU A 186 25.11 -15.50 -2.82
C GLU A 186 23.93 -15.77 -3.76
N ALA A 187 24.01 -16.83 -4.58
CA ALA A 187 22.94 -17.23 -5.50
C ALA A 187 21.68 -17.79 -4.78
N TRP A 188 21.83 -18.27 -3.54
CA TRP A 188 20.72 -18.82 -2.77
C TRP A 188 19.97 -17.72 -2.03
N ARG A 189 18.84 -17.31 -2.60
CA ARG A 189 17.93 -16.30 -2.01
C ARG A 189 16.87 -16.95 -1.14
N PHE A 190 16.53 -16.28 -0.04
CA PHE A 190 15.43 -16.67 0.83
C PHE A 190 14.08 -16.38 0.14
N PRO A 191 13.19 -17.38 -0.02
CA PRO A 191 11.88 -17.17 -0.62
C PRO A 191 10.96 -16.37 0.30
N PHE A 192 10.33 -15.32 -0.22
CA PHE A 192 9.52 -14.41 0.59
C PHE A 192 8.26 -15.09 1.15
N GLU A 193 7.70 -16.07 0.45
CA GLU A 193 6.57 -16.89 0.90
C GLU A 193 6.83 -17.61 2.22
N PHE A 194 8.10 -17.89 2.56
CA PHE A 194 8.48 -18.54 3.80
C PHE A 194 8.78 -17.56 4.94
N ALA A 195 8.72 -16.25 4.70
CA ALA A 195 9.06 -15.22 5.69
C ALA A 195 8.21 -15.35 6.97
N ALA A 196 6.89 -15.42 6.82
CA ALA A 196 5.98 -15.55 7.96
C ALA A 196 6.20 -16.87 8.71
N ALA A 197 6.43 -17.97 8.01
CA ALA A 197 6.68 -19.27 8.63
C ALA A 197 8.00 -19.29 9.41
N PHE A 198 9.05 -18.67 8.87
CA PHE A 198 10.33 -18.51 9.55
C PHE A 198 10.19 -17.66 10.81
N GLU A 199 9.51 -16.52 10.70
CA GLU A 199 9.24 -15.60 11.80
C GLU A 199 8.48 -16.26 12.96
N VAL A 200 7.42 -17.00 12.65
CA VAL A 200 6.68 -17.81 13.63
C VAL A 200 7.55 -18.94 14.20
N ALA A 201 8.36 -19.61 13.38
CA ALA A 201 9.23 -20.67 13.86
C ALA A 201 10.32 -20.16 14.81
N CYS A 202 10.82 -18.94 14.60
CA CYS A 202 11.85 -18.30 15.42
C CYS A 202 11.31 -17.34 16.50
N ASP A 203 9.99 -17.20 16.63
CA ASP A 203 9.31 -16.26 17.54
C ASP A 203 9.81 -14.81 17.38
N THR A 204 9.86 -14.33 16.15
CA THR A 204 10.39 -13.00 15.81
C THR A 204 9.59 -12.33 14.69
N TYR A 205 9.74 -11.02 14.52
CA TYR A 205 9.15 -10.24 13.42
C TYR A 205 10.23 -9.53 12.58
N CYS A 206 11.46 -10.07 12.57
CA CYS A 206 12.62 -9.36 12.05
C CYS A 206 12.55 -9.03 10.55
N LEU A 207 11.97 -9.89 9.70
CA LEU A 207 11.83 -9.67 8.26
C LEU A 207 10.69 -8.69 7.96
N THR A 208 9.58 -8.82 8.68
CA THR A 208 8.41 -7.95 8.58
C THR A 208 8.75 -6.54 9.03
N GLU A 209 9.40 -6.38 10.18
CA GLU A 209 9.93 -5.08 10.62
C GLU A 209 10.94 -4.50 9.64
N PHE A 210 11.87 -5.32 9.13
CA PHE A 210 12.87 -4.86 8.18
C PHE A 210 12.22 -4.30 6.91
N GLN A 211 11.28 -5.03 6.31
CA GLN A 211 10.58 -4.56 5.11
C GLN A 211 9.77 -3.31 5.38
N ALA A 212 9.08 -3.25 6.51
CA ALA A 212 8.34 -2.06 6.90
C ALA A 212 9.26 -0.85 7.04
N ARG A 213 10.41 -0.98 7.72
CA ARG A 213 11.39 0.10 7.85
C ARG A 213 11.89 0.60 6.50
N LYS A 214 12.16 -0.29 5.54
CA LYS A 214 12.59 0.10 4.17
C LYS A 214 11.51 0.87 3.40
N ARG A 215 10.24 0.70 3.78
CA ARG A 215 9.08 1.33 3.15
C ARG A 215 8.51 2.49 3.95
N SER A 216 9.17 2.91 5.04
CA SER A 216 8.64 3.89 5.98
C SER A 216 7.28 3.48 6.55
N CYS A 217 7.17 2.21 6.93
CA CYS A 217 6.04 1.68 7.68
C CYS A 217 6.51 1.32 9.09
N LYS A 218 5.62 1.45 10.07
CA LYS A 218 5.80 0.87 11.42
C LYS A 218 4.96 -0.40 11.52
N VAL A 219 5.53 -1.43 12.13
CA VAL A 219 4.83 -2.69 12.45
C VAL A 219 4.56 -2.66 13.94
N TYR A 220 3.34 -3.01 14.33
CA TYR A 220 2.98 -3.24 15.71
C TYR A 220 2.43 -4.65 15.80
N ALA A 221 3.05 -5.50 16.63
CA ALA A 221 2.67 -6.89 16.77
C ALA A 221 2.24 -7.21 18.22
N GLY A 222 1.07 -7.81 18.40
CA GLY A 222 0.62 -8.33 19.69
C GLY A 222 0.59 -7.29 20.84
N ASP A 223 1.06 -7.70 22.03
CA ASP A 223 1.08 -6.88 23.25
C ASP A 223 1.86 -5.56 23.11
N GLU A 224 2.71 -5.39 22.09
CA GLU A 224 3.36 -4.10 21.80
C GLU A 224 2.36 -3.01 21.38
N VAL A 225 1.26 -3.39 20.73
CA VAL A 225 0.13 -2.48 20.44
C VAL A 225 -0.50 -2.01 21.74
N ARG A 226 -0.75 -2.95 22.66
CA ARG A 226 -1.31 -2.67 23.99
C ARG A 226 -0.37 -1.80 24.80
N GLN A 227 0.93 -2.10 24.81
CA GLN A 227 1.92 -1.37 25.61
C GLN A 227 2.15 0.05 25.07
N ALA A 228 2.13 0.21 23.73
CA ALA A 228 2.14 1.53 23.11
C ALA A 228 0.90 2.36 23.48
N GLU A 229 -0.27 1.72 23.52
CA GLU A 229 -1.52 2.37 23.95
C GLU A 229 -1.48 2.76 25.45
N ILE A 230 -0.96 1.88 26.31
CA ILE A 230 -0.76 2.16 27.74
C ILE A 230 0.15 3.38 27.92
N GLY A 231 1.34 3.38 27.30
CA GLY A 231 2.30 4.48 27.44
C GLY A 231 1.77 5.82 26.91
N ARG A 232 0.89 5.78 25.89
CA ARG A 232 0.19 6.96 25.38
C ARG A 232 -0.81 7.51 26.41
N ILE A 233 -1.63 6.64 27.00
CA ILE A 233 -2.62 7.03 28.02
C ILE A 233 -1.91 7.59 29.26
N GLU A 234 -0.80 6.97 29.69
CA GLU A 234 0.02 7.47 30.80
C GLU A 234 0.56 8.89 30.53
N SER A 235 1.07 9.13 29.32
CA SER A 235 1.54 10.47 28.92
C SER A 235 0.42 11.52 28.95
N GLN A 236 -0.81 11.15 28.57
CA GLN A 236 -1.98 12.03 28.65
C GLN A 236 -2.38 12.32 30.09
N ILE A 237 -2.31 11.32 30.97
CA ILE A 237 -2.58 11.48 32.40
C ILE A 237 -1.60 12.49 33.02
N ASP A 238 -0.31 12.37 32.71
CA ASP A 238 0.72 13.28 33.21
C ASP A 238 0.52 14.73 32.72
N GLU A 239 0.16 14.89 31.44
CA GLU A 239 -0.13 16.20 30.86
C GLU A 239 -1.36 16.85 31.52
N LEU A 240 -2.44 16.08 31.68
CA LEU A 240 -3.68 16.54 32.33
C LEU A 240 -3.45 16.84 33.82
N ALA A 241 -2.67 16.02 34.53
CA ALA A 241 -2.30 16.26 35.91
C ALA A 241 -1.52 17.59 36.07
N THR A 242 -0.62 17.87 35.13
CA THR A 242 0.13 19.13 35.08
C THR A 242 -0.80 20.32 34.84
N LYS A 243 -1.71 20.22 33.87
CA LYS A 243 -2.75 21.24 33.60
C LYS A 243 -3.66 21.48 34.81
N LEU A 244 -4.10 20.40 35.48
CA LEU A 244 -4.92 20.46 36.68
C LEU A 244 -4.19 21.18 37.82
N LYS A 245 -2.91 20.88 38.03
CA LYS A 245 -2.08 21.57 39.04
C LYS A 245 -1.92 23.05 38.73
N ALA A 246 -1.81 23.43 37.45
CA ALA A 246 -1.76 24.82 37.02
C ALA A 246 -3.09 25.54 37.29
N LEU A 247 -4.23 24.94 36.92
CA LEU A 247 -5.56 25.52 37.16
C LEU A 247 -5.87 25.68 38.65
N LYS A 248 -5.49 24.72 39.50
CA LYS A 248 -5.65 24.82 40.96
C LYS A 248 -4.87 25.99 41.59
N LYS A 249 -3.78 26.44 40.96
CA LYS A 249 -3.00 27.59 41.42
C LYS A 249 -3.61 28.93 41.03
N VAL A 250 -4.46 28.96 40.00
CA VAL A 250 -5.16 30.17 39.59
C VAL A 250 -6.28 30.41 40.60
N ARG A 251 -6.03 31.31 41.56
CA ARG A 251 -7.07 31.89 42.40
C ARG A 251 -7.81 32.92 41.57
N ILE A 252 -9.11 32.71 41.38
CA ILE A 252 -10.01 33.76 40.88
C ILE A 252 -10.13 34.77 42.03
N ALA A 253 -9.60 35.98 41.85
CA ALA A 253 -9.85 37.07 42.76
C ALA A 253 -11.32 37.48 42.61
N GLU A 254 -12.04 37.55 43.73
CA GLU A 254 -13.42 38.05 43.83
C GLU A 254 -13.52 39.53 43.42
#